data_AF-A0A349YHM2-F1
#
_entry.id   AF-A0A349YHM2-F1
#
_cell.length_a   1.000
_cell.length_b   1.000
_cell.length_c   1.000
_cell.angle_alpha   90.00
_cell.angle_beta   90.00
_cell.angle_gamma   90.00
#
_symmetry.space_group_name_H-M   'P 1'
#
loop_
_entity.id
_entity.type
_entity.pdbx_description
1 polymer ?
#
loop_
_entity_poly.entity_id
_entity_poly.type
_entity_poly.pdbx_seq_one_letter_code
_entity_poly.pdbx_strand_id
1 'polypeptide(L)'
;MRIQTVGIVGMGALGLMYGDHIQSKIGKEYVSFIMDTARYEKYKDAAYTVNGIPTEFQMIDAKDSKPLDFIIVATKYNGLADALDMMKPAVGEHTIIISVLNGISSEEMIAEKYGDKNLVYCVALGMDAMREGTDLIFSGKGKVQIGVLKKEQKPALEAVKEFLDSVSLIYEEKEDIRHALWGKLIMNVGINQTCTVYEACYREVLESKERFQKLSDAMHEVMAVAEKEGIHFTE
;
A
#
# COMPACT_ATOMS: atom_id res chain seq x y z
N MET A 1 -4.40 16.96 13.45
CA MET A 1 -2.98 17.19 13.11
C MET A 1 -2.90 17.34 11.61
N ARG A 2 -2.07 18.25 11.08
CA ARG A 2 -1.95 18.45 9.63
C ARG A 2 -0.72 17.70 9.13
N ILE A 3 -0.89 16.83 8.14
CA ILE A 3 0.21 16.12 7.49
C ILE A 3 0.97 17.10 6.59
N GLN A 4 2.29 17.23 6.80
CA GLN A 4 3.17 18.07 5.99
C GLN A 4 4.31 17.27 5.36
N THR A 5 4.82 16.26 6.05
CA THR A 5 5.93 15.42 5.61
C THR A 5 5.48 13.98 5.39
N VAL A 6 5.87 13.40 4.26
CA VAL A 6 5.48 12.04 3.85
C VAL A 6 6.70 11.16 3.64
N GLY A 7 6.68 9.99 4.28
CA GLY A 7 7.63 8.91 4.05
C GLY A 7 7.04 7.82 3.17
N ILE A 8 7.76 7.41 2.14
CA ILE A 8 7.41 6.21 1.36
C ILE A 8 8.39 5.09 1.70
N VAL A 9 7.90 4.02 2.30
CA VAL A 9 8.70 2.85 2.65
C VAL A 9 8.47 1.77 1.60
N GLY A 10 9.41 1.66 0.66
CA GLY A 10 9.33 0.73 -0.47
C GLY A 10 9.25 1.47 -1.80
N MET A 11 10.31 1.37 -2.59
CA MET A 11 10.42 2.04 -3.89
C MET A 11 9.95 1.14 -5.05
N GLY A 12 8.90 0.35 -4.84
CA GLY A 12 8.29 -0.48 -5.89
C GLY A 12 7.40 0.34 -6.83
N ALA A 13 6.63 -0.33 -7.69
CA ALA A 13 5.70 0.36 -8.59
C ALA A 13 4.68 1.24 -7.84
N LEU A 14 4.03 0.69 -6.80
CA LEU A 14 3.08 1.45 -5.98
C LEU A 14 3.76 2.59 -5.22
N GLY A 15 4.90 2.34 -4.58
CA GLY A 15 5.63 3.37 -3.84
C GLY A 15 6.06 4.54 -4.73
N LEU A 16 6.60 4.26 -5.91
CA LEU A 16 6.93 5.29 -6.91
C LEU A 16 5.68 6.03 -7.38
N MET A 17 4.57 5.34 -7.65
CA MET A 17 3.31 5.95 -8.09
C MET A 17 2.75 6.91 -7.03
N TYR A 18 2.70 6.50 -5.76
CA TYR A 18 2.23 7.36 -4.67
C TYR A 18 3.21 8.50 -4.41
N GLY A 19 4.52 8.23 -4.39
CA GLY A 19 5.55 9.26 -4.22
C GLY A 19 5.48 10.33 -5.31
N ASP A 20 5.42 9.94 -6.59
CA ASP A 20 5.24 10.83 -7.74
C ASP A 20 3.97 11.67 -7.62
N HIS A 21 2.83 11.01 -7.37
CA HIS A 21 1.56 11.70 -7.26
C HIS A 21 1.60 12.74 -6.14
N ILE A 22 2.06 12.38 -4.95
CA ILE A 22 2.07 13.26 -3.79
C ILE A 22 3.06 14.42 -4.02
N GLN A 23 4.29 14.14 -4.48
CA GLN A 23 5.27 15.19 -4.69
C GLN A 23 4.85 16.18 -5.79
N SER A 24 4.09 15.74 -6.79
CA SER A 24 3.53 16.62 -7.82
C SER A 24 2.52 17.64 -7.27
N LYS A 25 2.03 17.44 -6.04
CA LYS A 25 1.02 18.28 -5.38
C LYS A 25 1.60 19.15 -4.28
N ILE A 26 2.49 18.59 -3.47
CA ILE A 26 3.02 19.29 -2.28
C ILE A 26 4.48 19.70 -2.41
N GLY A 27 5.21 19.21 -3.41
CA GLY A 27 6.64 19.45 -3.57
C GLY A 27 7.48 18.23 -3.18
N LYS A 28 8.58 18.02 -3.90
CA LYS A 28 9.53 16.91 -3.72
C LYS A 28 10.23 16.96 -2.36
N GLU A 29 10.45 18.15 -1.81
CA GLU A 29 11.09 18.37 -0.52
C GLU A 29 10.28 17.86 0.68
N TYR A 30 8.98 17.60 0.49
CA TYR A 30 8.09 17.08 1.54
C TYR A 30 7.84 15.57 1.44
N VAL A 31 8.39 14.90 0.43
CA VAL A 31 8.19 13.47 0.19
C VAL A 31 9.53 12.77 0.10
N SER A 32 9.80 11.83 1.01
CA SER A 32 11.07 11.10 1.05
C SER A 32 10.86 9.59 1.00
N PHE A 33 11.65 8.91 0.16
CA PHE A 33 11.75 7.45 0.17
C PHE A 33 12.71 7.01 1.26
N ILE A 34 12.19 6.28 2.24
CA ILE A 34 12.95 5.81 3.40
C ILE A 34 13.45 4.39 3.11
N MET A 35 14.75 4.18 3.24
CA MET A 35 15.40 2.90 2.95
C MET A 35 16.65 2.70 3.79
N ASP A 36 17.13 1.45 3.88
CA ASP A 36 18.41 1.16 4.50
C ASP A 36 19.59 1.74 3.70
N THR A 37 20.75 1.85 4.36
CA THR A 37 21.99 2.38 3.77
C THR A 37 22.37 1.71 2.46
N ALA A 38 22.22 0.38 2.35
CA ALA A 38 22.62 -0.34 1.15
C ALA A 38 21.74 0.03 -0.05
N ARG A 39 20.43 0.15 0.14
CA ARG A 39 19.50 0.63 -0.88
C ARG A 39 19.70 2.12 -1.18
N TYR A 40 19.96 2.95 -0.16
CA TYR A 40 20.24 4.37 -0.34
C TYR A 40 21.44 4.58 -1.27
N GLU A 41 22.58 3.97 -0.96
CA GLU A 41 23.80 4.08 -1.79
C GLU A 41 23.59 3.54 -3.21
N LYS A 42 22.75 2.51 -3.37
CA LYS A 42 22.42 1.95 -4.69
C LYS A 42 21.56 2.89 -5.54
N TYR A 43 20.66 3.65 -4.94
CA TYR A 43 19.59 4.37 -5.66
C TYR A 43 19.73 5.90 -5.65
N LYS A 44 20.52 6.49 -4.74
CA LYS A 44 20.62 7.95 -4.57
C LYS A 44 21.01 8.72 -5.84
N ASP A 45 21.81 8.11 -6.72
CA ASP A 45 22.29 8.71 -7.97
C ASP A 45 21.58 8.15 -9.22
N ALA A 46 20.54 7.32 -9.02
CA ALA A 46 19.83 6.70 -10.12
C ALA A 46 18.85 7.68 -10.80
N ALA A 47 18.79 7.62 -12.13
CA ALA A 47 17.81 8.38 -12.91
C ALA A 47 16.50 7.59 -13.02
N TYR A 48 15.39 8.20 -12.62
CA TYR A 48 14.06 7.61 -12.71
C TYR A 48 13.23 8.28 -13.79
N THR A 49 12.31 7.53 -14.38
CA THR A 49 11.26 8.09 -15.23
C THR A 49 9.88 7.66 -14.74
N VAL A 50 8.90 8.54 -14.94
CA VAL A 50 7.48 8.25 -14.73
C VAL A 50 6.77 8.53 -16.06
N ASN A 51 6.22 7.49 -16.68
CA ASN A 51 5.61 7.57 -18.01
C ASN A 51 6.52 8.25 -19.04
N GLY A 52 7.83 7.94 -19.00
CA GLY A 52 8.85 8.49 -19.89
C GLY A 52 9.34 9.90 -19.51
N ILE A 53 8.84 10.50 -18.43
CA ILE A 53 9.25 11.83 -17.97
C ILE A 53 10.31 11.66 -16.87
N PRO A 54 11.53 12.23 -17.04
CA PRO A 54 12.55 12.25 -15.98
C PRO A 54 11.99 12.84 -14.69
N THR A 55 12.10 12.09 -13.60
CA THR A 55 11.52 12.46 -12.32
C THR A 55 12.55 12.19 -11.23
N GLU A 56 12.76 13.17 -10.35
CA GLU A 56 13.64 13.00 -9.20
C GLU A 56 12.83 12.70 -7.94
N PHE A 57 13.40 11.85 -7.07
CA PHE A 57 12.80 11.50 -5.78
C PHE A 57 13.80 11.81 -4.66
N GLN A 58 13.34 12.39 -3.55
CA GLN A 58 14.19 12.48 -2.36
C GLN A 58 14.31 11.09 -1.73
N MET A 59 15.52 10.74 -1.33
CA MET A 59 15.80 9.50 -0.63
C MET A 59 16.54 9.82 0.65
N ILE A 60 16.20 9.12 1.72
CA ILE A 60 16.83 9.27 3.03
C ILE A 60 17.23 7.88 3.52
N ASP A 61 18.50 7.75 3.93
CA ASP A 61 18.95 6.62 4.72
C ASP A 61 18.21 6.66 6.06
N ALA A 62 17.51 5.58 6.40
CA ALA A 62 16.64 5.54 7.55
C ALA A 62 17.34 5.87 8.86
N LYS A 63 18.65 5.59 8.99
CA LYS A 63 19.41 5.96 10.19
C LYS A 63 19.50 7.48 10.42
N ASP A 64 19.37 8.26 9.35
CA ASP A 64 19.43 9.72 9.33
C ASP A 64 18.02 10.35 9.25
N SER A 65 16.98 9.52 9.17
CA SER A 65 15.59 9.98 9.14
C SER A 65 15.16 10.55 10.50
N LYS A 66 14.20 11.48 10.44
CA LYS A 66 13.51 12.04 11.60
C LYS A 66 12.04 11.61 11.55
N PRO A 67 11.32 11.65 12.68
CA PRO A 67 9.88 11.42 12.68
C PRO A 67 9.16 12.22 11.60
N LEU A 68 8.34 11.53 10.80
CA LEU A 68 7.51 12.10 9.75
C LEU A 68 6.04 12.16 10.19
N ASP A 69 5.23 12.98 9.54
CA ASP A 69 3.81 13.07 9.88
C ASP A 69 3.02 11.87 9.35
N PHE A 70 3.38 11.38 8.16
CA PHE A 70 2.66 10.32 7.47
C PHE A 70 3.61 9.36 6.75
N ILE A 71 3.39 8.05 6.90
CA ILE A 71 4.16 7.02 6.22
C ILE A 71 3.26 6.08 5.44
N ILE A 72 3.60 5.85 4.18
CA ILE A 72 2.98 4.86 3.30
C ILE A 72 3.94 3.68 3.16
N VAL A 73 3.54 2.52 3.68
CA VAL A 73 4.29 1.27 3.53
C VAL A 73 3.85 0.59 2.23
N ALA A 74 4.76 0.52 1.26
CA ALA A 74 4.56 0.03 -0.11
C ALA A 74 5.61 -1.02 -0.53
N THR A 75 6.05 -1.84 0.41
CA THR A 75 6.96 -2.97 0.17
C THR A 75 6.23 -4.21 -0.34
N LYS A 76 6.96 -5.29 -0.61
CA LYS A 76 6.37 -6.63 -0.74
C LYS A 76 6.32 -7.30 0.63
N TYR A 77 5.36 -8.21 0.84
CA TYR A 77 5.17 -8.93 2.10
C TYR A 77 6.48 -9.53 2.66
N ASN A 78 7.27 -10.20 1.82
CA ASN A 78 8.54 -10.82 2.23
C ASN A 78 9.57 -9.84 2.82
N GLY A 79 9.48 -8.55 2.50
CA GLY A 79 10.36 -7.51 3.06
C GLY A 79 9.66 -6.60 4.06
N LEU A 80 8.43 -6.93 4.49
CA LEU A 80 7.66 -6.09 5.40
C LEU A 80 8.31 -6.02 6.78
N ALA A 81 8.68 -7.15 7.38
CA ALA A 81 9.31 -7.17 8.71
C ALA A 81 10.57 -6.29 8.76
N ASP A 82 11.50 -6.50 7.83
CA ASP A 82 12.73 -5.71 7.72
C ASP A 82 12.45 -4.23 7.46
N ALA A 83 11.44 -3.92 6.63
CA ALA A 83 11.05 -2.54 6.36
C ALA A 83 10.47 -1.85 7.60
N LEU A 84 9.66 -2.56 8.37
CA LEU A 84 9.14 -2.08 9.64
C LEU A 84 10.29 -1.87 10.64
N ASP A 85 11.31 -2.73 10.72
CA ASP A 85 12.48 -2.44 11.56
C ASP A 85 13.27 -1.21 11.08
N MET A 86 13.53 -1.16 9.78
CA MET A 86 14.33 -0.13 9.14
C MET A 86 13.71 1.26 9.32
N MET A 87 12.39 1.41 9.17
CA MET A 87 11.73 2.71 9.22
C MET A 87 11.57 3.28 10.64
N LYS A 88 11.98 2.55 11.69
CA LYS A 88 11.80 2.96 13.09
C LYS A 88 12.23 4.40 13.41
N PRO A 89 13.37 4.92 12.92
CA PRO A 89 13.77 6.30 13.21
C PRO A 89 12.84 7.36 12.58
N ALA A 90 12.06 7.00 11.56
CA ALA A 90 11.06 7.85 10.92
C ALA A 90 9.69 7.84 11.62
N VAL A 91 9.49 6.99 12.64
CA VAL A 91 8.22 6.86 13.36
C VAL A 91 8.31 7.54 14.72
N GLY A 92 7.52 8.60 14.91
CA GLY A 92 7.32 9.28 16.19
C GLY A 92 5.92 9.06 16.77
N GLU A 93 5.65 9.69 17.91
CA GLU A 93 4.38 9.55 18.67
C GLU A 93 3.13 9.93 17.87
N HIS A 94 3.28 10.78 16.85
CA HIS A 94 2.17 11.29 16.04
C HIS A 94 2.22 10.85 14.58
N THR A 95 3.19 10.02 14.21
CA THR A 95 3.32 9.51 12.84
C THR A 95 2.13 8.62 12.51
N ILE A 96 1.39 8.99 11.47
CA ILE A 96 0.31 8.18 10.93
C ILE A 96 0.88 7.20 9.91
N ILE A 97 0.44 5.94 9.96
CA ILE A 97 0.91 4.90 9.04
C ILE A 97 -0.28 4.32 8.29
N ILE A 98 -0.13 4.14 6.98
CA ILE A 98 -0.97 3.26 6.17
C ILE A 98 -0.10 2.19 5.49
N SER A 99 -0.70 1.04 5.23
CA SER A 99 -0.12 0.05 4.32
C SER A 99 -0.90 -0.02 3.03
N VAL A 100 -0.22 -0.08 1.89
CA VAL A 100 -0.85 -0.31 0.58
C VAL A 100 -0.55 -1.70 0.04
N LEU A 101 -0.10 -2.61 0.92
CA LEU A 101 0.22 -3.99 0.57
C LEU A 101 -1.06 -4.76 0.17
N ASN A 102 -0.86 -5.79 -0.64
CA ASN A 102 -1.88 -6.84 -0.80
C ASN A 102 -1.78 -7.79 0.41
N GLY A 103 -2.92 -8.23 0.91
CA GLY A 103 -3.01 -9.14 2.06
C GLY A 103 -3.83 -8.54 3.20
N ILE A 104 -3.74 -9.17 4.36
CA ILE A 104 -4.47 -8.78 5.58
C ILE A 104 -3.56 -8.62 6.81
N SER A 105 -2.28 -8.97 6.70
CA SER A 105 -1.36 -9.06 7.84
C SER A 105 -0.56 -7.79 8.09
N SER A 106 -0.48 -6.87 7.13
CA SER A 106 0.39 -5.70 7.22
C SER A 106 0.07 -4.80 8.40
N GLU A 107 -1.21 -4.53 8.60
CA GLU A 107 -1.73 -3.67 9.65
C GLU A 107 -1.52 -4.28 11.02
N GLU A 108 -1.69 -5.59 11.17
CA GLU A 108 -1.41 -6.31 12.42
C GLU A 108 0.08 -6.20 12.78
N MET A 109 0.97 -6.45 11.83
CA MET A 109 2.42 -6.31 12.04
C MET A 109 2.85 -4.87 12.37
N ILE A 110 2.19 -3.87 11.76
CA ILE A 110 2.43 -2.46 12.10
C ILE A 110 1.94 -2.16 13.51
N ALA A 111 0.73 -2.61 13.87
CA ALA A 111 0.14 -2.37 15.18
C ALA A 111 0.95 -3.01 16.31
N GLU A 112 1.46 -4.23 16.11
CA GLU A 112 2.34 -4.90 17.07
C GLU A 112 3.62 -4.12 17.34
N LYS A 113 4.17 -3.47 16.30
CA LYS A 113 5.46 -2.77 16.39
C LYS A 113 5.34 -1.32 16.86
N TYR A 114 4.33 -0.62 16.39
CA TYR A 114 4.19 0.84 16.53
C TYR A 114 2.95 1.28 17.29
N GLY A 115 2.09 0.33 17.67
CA GLY A 115 0.78 0.62 18.22
C GLY A 115 -0.26 0.90 17.14
N ASP A 116 -1.52 0.85 17.53
CA ASP A 116 -2.68 0.97 16.65
C ASP A 116 -3.20 2.42 16.54
N LYS A 117 -2.94 3.27 17.53
CA LYS A 117 -3.52 4.61 17.67
C LYS A 117 -3.42 5.47 16.40
N ASN A 118 -2.28 5.43 15.71
CA ASN A 118 -2.05 6.19 14.48
C ASN A 118 -1.99 5.31 13.23
N LEU A 119 -2.49 4.07 13.30
CA LEU A 119 -2.62 3.19 12.15
C LEU A 119 -3.98 3.40 11.49
N VAL A 120 -3.97 3.68 10.18
CA VAL A 120 -5.18 3.69 9.35
C VAL A 120 -5.10 2.50 8.39
N TYR A 121 -6.13 1.67 8.41
CA TYR A 121 -6.20 0.48 7.55
C TYR A 121 -6.49 0.92 6.13
N CYS A 122 -5.85 0.30 5.15
CA CYS A 122 -5.91 0.78 3.76
C CYS A 122 -5.92 -0.36 2.73
N VAL A 123 -6.76 -0.21 1.71
CA VAL A 123 -6.89 -1.13 0.59
C VAL A 123 -6.66 -0.37 -0.71
N ALA A 124 -5.54 -0.60 -1.37
CA ALA A 124 -5.26 -0.04 -2.70
C ALA A 124 -5.99 -0.82 -3.80
N LEU A 125 -6.70 -0.14 -4.70
CA LEU A 125 -7.53 -0.76 -5.76
C LEU A 125 -7.38 -0.05 -7.11
N GLY A 126 -7.40 -0.81 -8.20
CA GLY A 126 -7.62 -0.29 -9.56
C GLY A 126 -6.45 0.50 -10.15
N MET A 127 -5.23 0.28 -9.65
CA MET A 127 -4.01 0.79 -10.28
C MET A 127 -3.34 -0.27 -11.16
N ASP A 128 -2.69 0.18 -12.23
CA ASP A 128 -2.00 -0.64 -13.23
C ASP A 128 -0.48 -0.38 -13.26
N ALA A 129 0.07 0.12 -12.16
CA ALA A 129 1.47 0.52 -12.07
C ALA A 129 2.44 -0.66 -12.22
N MET A 130 3.35 -0.52 -13.18
CA MET A 130 4.45 -1.45 -13.44
C MET A 130 5.78 -0.70 -13.33
N ARG A 131 6.80 -1.41 -12.85
CA ARG A 131 8.16 -0.89 -12.75
C ARG A 131 9.12 -1.82 -13.48
N GLU A 132 9.92 -1.25 -14.37
CA GLU A 132 11.04 -1.92 -15.04
C GLU A 132 12.31 -1.12 -14.77
N GLY A 133 13.27 -1.71 -14.04
CA GLY A 133 14.47 -0.97 -13.62
C GLY A 133 14.12 0.28 -12.78
N THR A 134 14.37 1.47 -13.33
CA THR A 134 14.02 2.77 -12.71
C THR A 134 12.86 3.48 -13.40
N ASP A 135 12.24 2.82 -14.39
CA ASP A 135 11.10 3.35 -15.12
C ASP A 135 9.78 2.88 -14.48
N LEU A 136 8.90 3.83 -14.21
CA LEU A 136 7.54 3.60 -13.74
C LEU A 136 6.56 3.88 -14.89
N ILE A 137 5.65 2.94 -15.16
CA ILE A 137 4.60 3.08 -16.18
C ILE A 137 3.24 2.78 -15.53
N PHE A 138 2.27 3.68 -15.73
CA PHE A 138 0.88 3.46 -15.31
C PHE A 138 -0.07 4.38 -16.10
N SER A 139 -1.32 3.94 -16.29
CA SER A 139 -2.39 4.77 -16.87
C SER A 139 -3.45 5.15 -15.83
N GLY A 140 -3.63 4.33 -14.79
CA GLY A 140 -4.59 4.53 -13.72
C GLY A 140 -3.92 4.56 -12.35
N LYS A 141 -4.16 5.61 -11.57
CA LYS A 141 -3.69 5.73 -10.18
C LYS A 141 -4.58 4.97 -9.18
N GLY A 142 -5.72 4.46 -9.65
CA GLY A 142 -6.70 3.76 -8.83
C GLY A 142 -7.28 4.62 -7.72
N LYS A 143 -7.71 3.97 -6.64
CA LYS A 143 -8.17 4.60 -5.40
C LYS A 143 -7.68 3.81 -4.19
N VAL A 144 -7.81 4.40 -3.01
CA VAL A 144 -7.64 3.69 -1.74
C VAL A 144 -8.96 3.61 -1.00
N GLN A 145 -9.22 2.49 -0.33
CA GLN A 145 -10.27 2.43 0.68
C GLN A 145 -9.62 2.53 2.04
N ILE A 146 -10.10 3.39 2.92
CA ILE A 146 -9.50 3.64 4.22
C ILE A 146 -10.53 3.47 5.34
N GLY A 147 -10.07 3.05 6.51
CA GLY A 147 -10.91 2.96 7.68
C GLY A 147 -10.12 2.63 8.92
N VAL A 148 -10.84 2.50 10.04
CA VAL A 148 -10.25 2.25 11.36
C VAL A 148 -11.07 1.22 12.11
N LEU A 149 -10.44 0.51 13.04
CA LEU A 149 -11.11 -0.51 13.86
C LEU A 149 -11.58 0.06 15.20
N LYS A 150 -10.93 1.13 15.68
CA LYS A 150 -11.10 1.67 17.02
C LYS A 150 -11.40 3.16 16.97
N LYS A 151 -12.16 3.66 17.93
CA LYS A 151 -12.57 5.08 18.00
C LYS A 151 -11.36 6.00 18.18
N GLU A 152 -10.34 5.52 18.88
CA GLU A 152 -9.11 6.24 19.19
C GLU A 152 -8.28 6.56 17.92
N GLN A 153 -8.52 5.84 16.83
CA GLN A 153 -7.85 6.04 15.54
C GLN A 153 -8.55 7.08 14.65
N LYS A 154 -9.78 7.52 14.99
CA LYS A 154 -10.53 8.50 14.19
C LYS A 154 -9.77 9.80 13.91
N PRO A 155 -9.01 10.38 14.86
CA PRO A 155 -8.21 11.57 14.57
C PRO A 155 -7.15 11.34 13.47
N ALA A 156 -6.56 10.13 13.41
CA ALA A 156 -5.63 9.77 12.34
C ALA A 156 -6.36 9.58 11.00
N LEU A 157 -7.54 8.96 11.01
CA LEU A 157 -8.37 8.79 9.81
C LEU A 157 -8.76 10.15 9.20
N GLU A 158 -9.25 11.09 10.01
CA GLU A 158 -9.62 12.42 9.50
C GLU A 158 -8.41 13.19 8.96
N ALA A 159 -7.26 13.11 9.62
CA ALA A 159 -6.03 13.72 9.11
C ALA A 159 -5.59 13.12 7.76
N VAL A 160 -5.74 11.79 7.58
CA VAL A 160 -5.48 11.13 6.30
C VAL A 160 -6.48 11.58 5.24
N LYS A 161 -7.78 11.64 5.54
CA LYS A 161 -8.82 12.11 4.62
C LYS A 161 -8.50 13.53 4.11
N GLU A 162 -8.27 14.46 5.03
CA GLU A 162 -7.89 15.84 4.70
C GLU A 162 -6.63 15.89 3.83
N PHE A 163 -5.63 15.05 4.12
CA PHE A 163 -4.42 14.97 3.33
C PHE A 163 -4.67 14.42 1.92
N LEU A 164 -5.39 13.31 1.80
CA LEU A 164 -5.73 12.70 0.51
C LEU A 164 -6.56 13.65 -0.37
N ASP A 165 -7.50 14.40 0.22
CA ASP A 165 -8.23 15.46 -0.46
C ASP A 165 -7.29 16.55 -0.97
N SER A 166 -6.34 17.00 -0.14
CA SER A 166 -5.38 18.05 -0.50
C SER A 166 -4.45 17.67 -1.67
N VAL A 167 -4.15 16.38 -1.83
CA VAL A 167 -3.33 15.87 -2.95
C VAL A 167 -4.17 15.33 -4.10
N SER A 168 -5.51 15.37 -3.99
CA SER A 168 -6.43 14.82 -5.01
C SER A 168 -6.22 13.33 -5.27
N LEU A 169 -5.96 12.55 -4.22
CA LEU A 169 -5.87 11.10 -4.27
C LEU A 169 -7.24 10.53 -3.92
N ILE A 170 -7.85 9.82 -4.88
CA ILE A 170 -9.21 9.29 -4.74
C ILE A 170 -9.25 8.26 -3.61
N TYR A 171 -10.15 8.46 -2.66
CA TYR A 171 -10.40 7.49 -1.60
C TYR A 171 -11.88 7.24 -1.33
N GLU A 172 -12.14 6.18 -0.57
CA GLU A 172 -13.44 5.82 -0.06
C GLU A 172 -13.29 5.40 1.41
N GLU A 173 -14.01 6.07 2.31
CA GLU A 173 -14.06 5.64 3.71
C GLU A 173 -14.93 4.38 3.84
N LYS A 174 -14.45 3.39 4.60
CA LYS A 174 -15.15 2.15 4.89
C LYS A 174 -15.50 2.07 6.36
N GLU A 175 -16.78 1.86 6.63
CA GLU A 175 -17.27 1.52 7.97
C GLU A 175 -16.70 0.17 8.43
N ASP A 176 -16.68 -0.82 7.53
CA ASP A 176 -16.02 -2.11 7.76
C ASP A 176 -14.82 -2.29 6.82
N ILE A 177 -13.68 -1.77 7.27
CA ILE A 177 -12.41 -1.90 6.54
C ILE A 177 -11.85 -3.33 6.56
N ARG A 178 -12.21 -4.17 7.54
CA ARG A 178 -11.80 -5.58 7.56
C ARG A 178 -12.50 -6.34 6.44
N HIS A 179 -13.80 -6.13 6.26
CA HIS A 179 -14.54 -6.71 5.14
C HIS A 179 -13.93 -6.30 3.78
N ALA A 180 -13.51 -5.04 3.62
CA ALA A 180 -12.84 -4.60 2.40
C ALA A 180 -11.48 -5.29 2.17
N LEU A 181 -10.64 -5.42 3.21
CA LEU A 181 -9.35 -6.12 3.16
C LEU A 181 -9.53 -7.59 2.77
N TRP A 182 -10.42 -8.30 3.46
CA TRP A 182 -10.72 -9.70 3.19
C TRP A 182 -11.34 -9.90 1.81
N GLY A 183 -12.24 -9.02 1.38
CA GLY A 183 -12.82 -9.09 0.02
C GLY A 183 -11.75 -8.98 -1.06
N LYS A 184 -10.76 -8.08 -0.86
CA LYS A 184 -9.61 -7.99 -1.75
C LYS A 184 -8.72 -9.22 -1.68
N LEU A 185 -8.51 -9.80 -0.49
CA LEU A 185 -7.74 -11.04 -0.34
C LEU A 185 -8.39 -12.20 -1.10
N ILE A 186 -9.71 -12.39 -0.93
CA ILE A 186 -10.50 -13.42 -1.62
C ILE A 186 -10.30 -13.30 -3.13
N MET A 187 -10.52 -12.10 -3.68
CA MET A 187 -10.32 -11.83 -5.11
C MET A 187 -8.88 -12.13 -5.56
N ASN A 188 -7.89 -11.63 -4.82
CA ASN A 188 -6.47 -11.80 -5.17
C ASN A 188 -6.02 -13.26 -5.13
N VAL A 189 -6.47 -14.05 -4.15
CA VAL A 189 -6.16 -15.48 -4.06
C VAL A 189 -6.80 -16.22 -5.22
N GLY A 190 -8.07 -15.95 -5.51
CA GLY A 190 -8.79 -16.53 -6.64
C GLY A 190 -8.10 -16.26 -7.98
N ILE A 191 -7.82 -14.99 -8.31
CA ILE A 191 -7.35 -14.62 -9.65
C ILE A 191 -5.84 -14.76 -9.84
N ASN A 192 -4.99 -14.30 -8.90
CA ASN A 192 -3.55 -14.20 -9.16
C ASN A 192 -2.89 -15.57 -9.23
N GLN A 193 -3.30 -16.50 -8.37
CA GLN A 193 -2.75 -17.86 -8.36
C GLN A 193 -3.22 -18.63 -9.59
N THR A 194 -4.51 -18.52 -9.93
CA THR A 194 -5.08 -19.16 -11.13
C THR A 194 -4.41 -18.65 -12.41
N CYS A 195 -4.28 -17.34 -12.58
CA CYS A 195 -3.54 -16.75 -13.71
C CYS A 195 -2.10 -17.27 -13.79
N THR A 196 -1.41 -17.39 -12.66
CA THR A 196 -0.03 -17.87 -12.61
C THR A 196 0.09 -19.34 -13.02
N VAL A 197 -0.74 -20.22 -12.44
CA VAL A 197 -0.70 -21.67 -12.69
C VAL A 197 -1.06 -22.01 -14.14
N TYR A 198 -2.02 -21.27 -14.72
CA TYR A 198 -2.48 -21.48 -16.09
C TYR A 198 -1.74 -20.63 -17.13
N GLU A 199 -0.75 -19.82 -16.71
CA GLU A 199 -0.05 -18.85 -17.57
C GLU A 199 -1.02 -17.98 -18.41
N ALA A 200 -2.12 -17.56 -17.78
CA ALA A 200 -3.25 -16.92 -18.42
C ALA A 200 -3.47 -15.50 -17.87
N CYS A 201 -3.97 -14.59 -18.71
CA CYS A 201 -4.43 -13.29 -18.26
C CYS A 201 -5.84 -13.40 -17.63
N TYR A 202 -6.29 -12.31 -16.99
CA TYR A 202 -7.56 -12.29 -16.26
C TYR A 202 -8.74 -12.67 -17.16
N ARG A 203 -8.77 -12.17 -18.40
CA ARG A 203 -9.83 -12.47 -19.37
C ARG A 203 -9.89 -13.97 -19.67
N GLU A 204 -8.73 -14.59 -19.92
CA GLU A 204 -8.63 -16.01 -20.28
C GLU A 204 -9.01 -16.95 -19.13
N VAL A 205 -8.83 -16.52 -17.88
CA VAL A 205 -9.33 -17.26 -16.70
C VAL A 205 -10.85 -17.16 -16.61
N LEU A 206 -11.41 -15.97 -16.81
CA LEU A 206 -12.87 -15.74 -16.70
C LEU A 206 -13.68 -16.38 -17.83
N GLU A 207 -13.12 -16.51 -19.03
CA GLU A 207 -13.80 -17.09 -20.19
C GLU A 207 -13.73 -18.63 -20.25
N SER A 208 -12.84 -19.26 -19.46
CA SER A 208 -12.71 -20.71 -19.40
C SER A 208 -13.44 -21.29 -18.19
N LYS A 209 -14.42 -22.19 -18.44
CA LYS A 209 -15.20 -22.84 -17.37
C LYS A 209 -14.32 -23.54 -16.32
N GLU A 210 -13.28 -24.25 -16.76
CA GLU A 210 -12.37 -24.96 -15.85
C GLU A 210 -11.56 -23.98 -15.00
N ARG A 211 -10.97 -22.96 -15.62
CA ARG A 211 -10.11 -21.99 -14.92
C ARG A 211 -10.93 -21.13 -13.98
N PHE A 212 -12.13 -20.71 -14.40
CA PHE A 212 -13.08 -20.01 -13.54
C PHE A 212 -13.49 -20.85 -12.33
N GLN A 213 -13.71 -22.17 -12.51
CA GLN A 213 -13.99 -23.06 -11.38
C GLN A 213 -12.82 -23.07 -10.38
N LYS A 214 -11.56 -23.13 -10.84
CA LYS A 214 -10.39 -23.07 -9.95
C LYS A 214 -10.23 -21.75 -9.21
N LEU A 215 -10.49 -20.64 -9.89
CA LEU A 215 -10.59 -19.34 -9.26
C LEU A 215 -11.67 -19.33 -8.16
N SER A 216 -12.85 -19.87 -8.47
CA SER A 216 -13.97 -19.94 -7.52
C SER A 216 -13.66 -20.84 -6.33
N ASP A 217 -13.09 -22.03 -6.54
CA ASP A 217 -12.69 -22.96 -5.48
C ASP A 217 -11.72 -22.26 -4.50
N ALA A 218 -10.70 -21.58 -5.02
CA ALA A 218 -9.73 -20.85 -4.20
C ALA A 218 -10.36 -19.67 -3.43
N MET A 219 -11.34 -18.96 -4.02
CA MET A 219 -12.09 -17.92 -3.31
C MET A 219 -12.88 -18.50 -2.14
N HIS A 220 -13.55 -19.64 -2.32
CA HIS A 220 -14.34 -20.29 -1.27
C HIS A 220 -13.48 -20.77 -0.09
N GLU A 221 -12.25 -21.23 -0.35
CA GLU A 221 -11.31 -21.57 0.74
C GLU A 221 -11.01 -20.35 1.63
N VAL A 222 -10.78 -19.18 1.03
CA VAL A 222 -10.54 -17.94 1.80
C VAL A 222 -11.80 -17.48 2.52
N MET A 223 -12.98 -17.58 1.88
CA MET A 223 -14.27 -17.26 2.52
C MET A 223 -14.52 -18.12 3.76
N ALA A 224 -14.19 -19.43 3.70
CA ALA A 224 -14.33 -20.33 4.85
C ALA A 224 -13.45 -19.93 6.04
N VAL A 225 -12.25 -19.37 5.78
CA VAL A 225 -11.39 -18.80 6.83
C VAL A 225 -11.93 -17.46 7.33
N ALA A 226 -12.37 -16.58 6.43
CA ALA A 226 -12.94 -15.28 6.76
C ALA A 226 -14.13 -15.39 7.72
N GLU A 227 -14.99 -16.40 7.51
CA GLU A 227 -16.12 -16.72 8.37
C GLU A 227 -15.69 -17.01 9.82
N LYS A 228 -14.56 -17.70 10.00
CA LYS A 228 -14.00 -17.98 11.35
C LYS A 228 -13.38 -16.75 12.00
N GLU A 229 -12.97 -15.77 11.20
CA GLU A 229 -12.46 -14.46 11.63
C GLU A 229 -13.57 -13.42 11.87
N GLY A 230 -14.85 -13.84 11.74
CA GLY A 230 -16.03 -13.01 11.93
C GLY A 230 -16.32 -12.06 10.76
N ILE A 231 -15.80 -12.36 9.57
CA ILE A 231 -16.01 -11.59 8.36
C ILE A 231 -16.92 -12.38 7.43
N HIS A 232 -18.14 -11.91 7.26
CA HIS A 232 -19.19 -12.60 6.52
C HIS A 232 -19.31 -12.05 5.10
N PHE A 233 -19.23 -12.93 4.10
CA PHE A 233 -19.49 -12.60 2.70
C PHE A 233 -20.71 -13.38 2.21
N THR A 234 -21.54 -12.73 1.38
CA THR A 234 -22.59 -13.42 0.62
C THR A 234 -22.03 -13.89 -0.73
N GLU A 235 -22.48 -15.05 -1.21
CA GLU A 235 -22.20 -15.52 -2.58
C GLU A 235 -22.73 -14.56 -3.66
#